data_AF-A3Q928-F1
#
_entry.id   AF-A3Q928-F1
#
_cell.length_a   1.000
_cell.length_b   1.000
_cell.length_c   1.000
_cell.angle_alpha   90.00
_cell.angle_beta   90.00
_cell.angle_gamma   90.00
#
_symmetry.space_group_name_H-M   'P 1'
#
loop_
_entity.id
_entity.type
_entity.pdbx_description
1 polymer ?
#
loop_
_entity_poly.entity_id
_entity_poly.type
_entity_poly.pdbx_seq_one_letter_code
_entity_poly.pdbx_strand_id
1 'polypeptide(L)'
;MKISHTIAALLFPLGLAACQTQVDKEQDAAESKPLSMANPAAVYCESLDGALDLDSGICTLPSGEQIEHWDLYRRDHPQAKNQ
;
A
#
# COMPACT_ATOMS: atom_id res chain seq x y z
N MET A 1 53.82 -4.05 36.00
CA MET A 1 54.07 -5.50 35.83
C MET A 1 52.89 -6.09 35.06
N LYS A 2 53.11 -6.62 33.85
CA LYS A 2 52.08 -7.28 33.04
C LYS A 2 52.01 -8.75 33.46
N ILE A 3 50.83 -9.29 33.74
CA ILE A 3 50.63 -10.74 33.73
C ILE A 3 49.31 -11.03 33.02
N SER A 4 49.48 -11.56 31.81
CA SER A 4 48.45 -12.08 30.91
C SER A 4 48.02 -13.46 31.39
N HIS A 5 46.71 -13.75 31.40
CA HIS A 5 46.19 -15.11 31.44
C HIS A 5 45.06 -15.24 30.41
N THR A 6 45.42 -15.81 29.27
CA THR A 6 44.51 -16.47 28.34
C THR A 6 44.16 -17.85 28.92
N ILE A 7 42.90 -18.16 29.19
CA ILE A 7 42.32 -19.52 29.09
C ILE A 7 40.86 -19.36 28.68
N ALA A 8 40.52 -20.10 27.64
CA ALA A 8 39.24 -20.14 26.97
C ALA A 8 38.26 -21.13 27.63
N ALA A 9 37.01 -21.02 27.17
CA ALA A 9 35.95 -22.03 27.12
C ALA A 9 34.97 -22.16 28.30
N LEU A 10 33.78 -21.61 28.02
CA LEU A 10 32.46 -22.29 28.06
C LEU A 10 32.01 -22.93 29.37
N LEU A 11 31.08 -22.25 30.08
CA LEU A 11 29.92 -22.91 30.68
C LEU A 11 28.72 -21.95 30.67
N PHE A 12 27.65 -22.42 30.03
CA PHE A 12 26.37 -21.77 29.75
C PHE A 12 25.41 -21.99 30.93
N PRO A 13 24.95 -20.95 31.66
CA PRO A 13 23.73 -21.03 32.44
C PRO A 13 22.57 -20.51 31.59
N LEU A 14 21.65 -21.44 31.30
CA LEU A 14 20.29 -21.25 30.81
C LEU A 14 19.68 -19.93 31.33
N GLY A 15 19.41 -19.02 30.41
CA GLY A 15 18.65 -17.81 30.66
C GLY A 15 17.18 -18.12 30.93
N LEU A 16 16.70 -17.70 32.10
CA LEU A 16 15.28 -17.52 32.39
C LEU A 16 15.08 -16.05 32.77
N ALA A 17 15.25 -15.17 31.79
CA ALA A 17 14.80 -13.78 31.87
C ALA A 17 13.35 -13.72 31.37
N ALA A 18 12.39 -13.90 32.28
CA ALA A 18 11.00 -13.56 32.02
C ALA A 18 10.76 -12.10 32.42
N CYS A 19 10.04 -11.39 31.54
CA CYS A 19 9.53 -10.03 31.63
C CYS A 19 10.55 -8.88 31.63
N GLN A 20 10.76 -8.29 30.45
CA GLN A 20 10.27 -6.93 30.24
C GLN A 20 10.17 -6.61 28.74
N THR A 21 9.03 -6.03 28.39
CA THR A 21 8.62 -5.56 27.07
C THR A 21 9.75 -4.78 26.38
N GLN A 22 10.25 -5.36 25.29
CA GLN A 22 10.89 -4.63 24.22
C GLN A 22 9.96 -4.82 23.02
N VAL A 23 8.99 -3.90 22.90
CA VAL A 23 8.45 -3.63 21.57
C VAL A 23 9.64 -3.00 20.87
N ASP A 24 10.40 -3.82 20.16
CA ASP A 24 11.44 -3.34 19.28
C ASP A 24 10.74 -2.38 18.34
N LYS A 25 11.01 -1.10 18.59
CA LYS A 25 10.63 0.01 17.76
C LYS A 25 11.58 -0.03 16.57
N GLU A 26 11.58 -1.13 15.83
CA GLU A 26 12.23 -1.22 14.53
C GLU A 26 11.36 -0.38 13.62
N GLN A 27 11.87 0.82 13.36
CA GLN A 27 11.39 1.74 12.38
C GLN A 27 11.57 1.09 11.00
N ASP A 28 10.70 0.14 10.66
CA ASP A 28 10.34 -0.03 9.26
C ASP A 28 9.38 1.11 8.96
N ALA A 29 9.98 2.26 8.63
CA ALA A 29 9.35 3.17 7.71
C ALA A 29 9.04 2.31 6.48
N ALA A 30 7.84 1.72 6.48
CA ALA A 30 7.22 1.23 5.27
C ALA A 30 7.19 2.47 4.37
N GLU A 31 8.24 2.60 3.57
CA GLU A 31 8.28 3.43 2.39
C GLU A 31 6.95 3.15 1.73
N SER A 32 6.02 4.11 1.84
CA SER A 32 4.69 3.95 1.31
C SER A 32 4.90 3.84 -0.18
N LYS A 33 5.04 2.61 -0.68
CA LYS A 33 5.21 2.34 -2.09
C LYS A 33 4.14 3.17 -2.76
N PRO A 34 4.50 4.18 -3.59
CA PRO A 34 3.50 5.05 -4.16
C PRO A 34 2.49 4.13 -4.83
N LEU A 35 1.21 4.32 -4.49
CA LEU A 35 0.10 3.60 -5.11
C LEU A 35 0.06 4.03 -6.58
N SER A 36 1.00 3.53 -7.37
CA SER A 36 1.25 3.89 -8.76
C SER A 36 0.25 3.20 -9.69
N MET A 37 -0.93 2.86 -9.17
CA MET A 37 -2.03 2.35 -9.96
C MET A 37 -2.98 3.52 -10.19
N ALA A 38 -3.04 3.99 -11.43
CA ALA A 38 -4.01 5.00 -11.82
C ALA A 38 -5.43 4.52 -11.51
N ASN A 39 -6.33 5.44 -11.16
CA ASN A 39 -7.73 5.11 -10.93
C ASN A 39 -8.34 4.58 -12.26
N PRO A 40 -8.83 3.33 -12.31
CA PRO A 40 -9.30 2.74 -13.56
C PRO A 40 -10.49 3.49 -14.17
N ALA A 41 -11.38 4.06 -13.34
CA ALA A 41 -12.48 4.87 -13.82
C ALA A 41 -12.02 6.21 -14.41
N ALA A 42 -10.99 6.83 -13.83
CA ALA A 42 -10.40 8.05 -14.38
C ALA A 42 -9.71 7.80 -15.72
N VAL A 43 -8.87 6.76 -15.78
CA VAL A 43 -8.23 6.32 -17.03
C VAL A 43 -9.27 5.99 -18.09
N TYR A 44 -10.39 5.38 -17.70
CA TYR A 44 -11.45 5.06 -18.64
C TYR A 44 -12.13 6.30 -19.21
N CYS A 45 -12.46 7.29 -18.37
CA CYS A 45 -12.97 8.59 -18.83
C CYS A 45 -12.04 9.21 -19.89
N GLU A 46 -10.73 9.30 -19.58
CA GLU A 46 -9.73 9.86 -20.49
C GLU A 46 -9.59 9.04 -21.79
N SER A 47 -9.71 7.70 -21.71
CA SER A 47 -9.62 6.83 -22.88
C SER A 47 -10.76 7.00 -23.89
N LEU A 48 -11.87 7.62 -23.47
CA LEU A 48 -13.02 7.97 -24.30
C LEU A 48 -12.96 9.43 -24.80
N ASP A 49 -11.79 10.08 -24.71
CA ASP A 49 -11.60 11.52 -24.92
C ASP A 49 -12.48 12.39 -23.99
N GLY A 50 -12.86 11.83 -22.84
CA GLY A 50 -13.63 12.52 -21.82
C GLY A 50 -12.75 13.39 -20.92
N ALA A 51 -13.35 14.45 -20.38
CA ALA A 51 -12.73 15.32 -19.37
C ALA A 51 -13.30 14.99 -17.98
N LEU A 52 -12.45 14.50 -17.08
CA LEU A 52 -12.82 14.24 -15.69
C LEU A 52 -12.61 15.49 -14.83
N ASP A 53 -13.67 15.96 -14.19
CA ASP A 53 -13.57 16.89 -13.06
C ASP A 53 -13.30 16.10 -11.77
N LEU A 54 -12.11 16.29 -11.20
CA LEU A 54 -11.68 15.57 -10.00
C LEU A 54 -12.41 16.03 -8.74
N ASP A 55 -12.98 17.24 -8.72
CA ASP A 55 -13.70 17.76 -7.55
C ASP A 55 -15.11 17.16 -7.47
N SER A 56 -15.80 17.04 -8.61
CA SER A 56 -17.15 16.48 -8.68
C SER A 56 -17.21 14.98 -8.99
N GLY A 57 -16.14 14.40 -9.55
CA GLY A 57 -16.13 13.04 -10.06
C GLY A 57 -16.90 12.85 -11.37
N ILE A 58 -17.28 13.94 -12.05
CA ILE A 58 -18.03 13.90 -13.30
C ILE A 58 -17.10 13.80 -14.50
N CYS A 59 -17.33 12.80 -15.35
CA CYS A 59 -16.75 12.68 -16.67
C CYS A 59 -17.67 13.36 -17.70
N THR A 60 -17.14 14.30 -18.47
CA THR A 60 -17.82 14.89 -19.64
C THR A 60 -17.28 14.27 -20.92
N LEU A 61 -18.11 13.50 -21.64
CA LEU A 61 -17.74 12.85 -22.90
C LEU A 61 -17.80 13.82 -24.09
N PRO A 62 -17.14 13.52 -25.23
CA PRO A 62 -17.23 14.33 -26.45
C PRO A 62 -18.65 14.51 -27.01
N SER A 63 -19.56 13.60 -26.66
CA SER A 63 -20.99 13.69 -26.98
C SER A 63 -21.72 14.80 -26.19
N GLY A 64 -21.10 15.32 -25.13
CA GLY A 64 -21.71 16.20 -24.13
C GLY A 64 -22.38 15.47 -22.97
N GLU A 65 -22.37 14.13 -22.95
CA GLU A 65 -22.85 13.35 -21.81
C GLU A 65 -22.00 13.64 -20.56
N GLN A 66 -22.69 13.91 -19.45
CA GLN A 66 -22.08 14.07 -18.12
C GLN A 66 -22.54 12.93 -17.23
N ILE A 67 -21.60 12.16 -16.71
CA ILE A 67 -21.86 10.96 -15.91
C ILE A 67 -20.77 10.82 -14.83
N GLU A 68 -21.14 10.29 -13.66
CA GLU A 68 -20.16 9.97 -12.62
C GLU A 68 -19.19 8.90 -13.13
N HIS A 69 -17.88 9.09 -12.91
CA HIS A 69 -16.86 8.31 -13.59
C HIS A 69 -16.85 6.83 -13.20
N TRP A 70 -17.23 6.45 -11.99
CA TRP A 70 -17.41 5.05 -11.62
C TRP A 70 -18.69 4.42 -12.18
N ASP A 71 -19.77 5.18 -12.31
CA ASP A 71 -20.99 4.75 -12.99
C ASP A 71 -20.71 4.46 -14.47
N LEU A 72 -19.98 5.34 -15.14
CA LEU A 72 -19.48 5.12 -16.50
C LEU A 72 -18.66 3.83 -16.57
N TYR A 73 -17.67 3.68 -15.68
CA TYR A 73 -16.82 2.49 -15.64
C TYR A 73 -17.63 1.19 -15.45
N ARG A 74 -18.56 1.16 -14.49
CA ARG A 74 -19.38 -0.04 -14.21
C ARG A 74 -20.38 -0.36 -15.31
N ARG A 75 -20.95 0.65 -15.97
CA ARG A 75 -21.86 0.49 -17.12
C ARG A 75 -21.17 -0.31 -18.23
N ASP A 76 -19.92 0.06 -18.52
CA ASP A 76 -19.18 -0.46 -19.66
C ASP A 76 -18.29 -1.66 -19.28
N HIS A 77 -18.12 -1.94 -17.98
CA HIS A 77 -17.43 -3.11 -17.42
C HIS A 77 -18.37 -3.91 -16.48
N PRO A 78 -19.45 -4.51 -17.00
CA PRO A 78 -20.36 -5.30 -16.18
C PRO A 78 -19.62 -6.50 -15.58
N GLN A 79 -19.71 -6.63 -14.26
CA GLN A 79 -19.14 -7.78 -13.57
C GLN A 79 -19.93 -9.04 -13.92
N ALA A 80 -19.24 -10.14 -14.24
CA ALA A 80 -19.88 -11.44 -14.34
C ALA A 80 -20.53 -11.75 -12.99
N LYS A 81 -21.86 -11.78 -12.98
CA LYS A 81 -22.62 -12.15 -11.78
C LYS A 81 -22.47 -13.66 -11.58
N ASN A 82 -21.56 -14.07 -10.72
CA ASN A 82 -21.61 -15.39 -10.12
C ASN A 82 -22.71 -15.34 -9.03
N GLN A 83 -23.97 -15.43 -9.47
CA GLN A 83 -25.12 -15.73 -8.61
C GLN A 83 -25.31 -17.24 -8.52
#